data_AF-A0A177WRK8-F1
#
_entry.id   AF-A0A177WRK8-F1
#
_cell.length_a   1.000
_cell.length_b   1.000
_cell.length_c   1.000
_cell.angle_alpha   90.00
_cell.angle_beta   90.00
_cell.angle_gamma   90.00
#
_symmetry.space_group_name_H-M   'P 1'
#
loop_
_entity.id
_entity.type
_entity.pdbx_description
1 polymer ?
#
loop_
_entity_poly.entity_id
_entity_poly.type
_entity_poly.pdbx_seq_one_letter_code
_entity_poly.pdbx_strand_id
1 'polypeptide(L)'
;MACKIERAQAGYAALQEALSKTTIMEHMTLNEKALLQKQFGTWDIATDIVAIQNRWESFGMLIWALCIVKEIPEPPQSFPHEQLYQATAIIPGFPNTIDMFLDYFTTGEGSKASHIISKTDFEAVVDKTEAWYWRSKAQTVLELKRGLQSDSPEIIQARQKVTAGLRAVMENIEKAISQASQRALADGLISKSVNDDFCVGNNTAYKDMDDHGLRDLERMSAARLAALGWLVGIEEWDYDPSNVKFINPLGSLWKPQ
;
A
#
# COMPACT_ATOMS: atom_id res chain seq x y z
N MET A 1 -19.22 -13.20 -24.49
CA MET A 1 -17.88 -13.74 -24.15
C MET A 1 -16.81 -13.25 -25.15
N ALA A 2 -17.06 -13.32 -26.47
CA ALA A 2 -16.19 -12.76 -27.52
C ALA A 2 -15.76 -11.29 -27.30
N CYS A 3 -16.72 -10.40 -27.00
CA CYS A 3 -16.44 -8.98 -26.74
C CYS A 3 -15.48 -8.70 -25.57
N LYS A 4 -15.39 -9.57 -24.55
CA LYS A 4 -14.43 -9.39 -23.45
C LYS A 4 -13.00 -9.76 -23.85
N ILE A 5 -12.86 -10.80 -24.68
CA ILE A 5 -11.56 -11.25 -25.19
C ILE A 5 -10.99 -10.22 -26.17
N GLU A 6 -11.84 -9.71 -27.08
CA GLU A 6 -11.46 -8.64 -28.01
C GLU A 6 -10.97 -7.38 -27.29
N ARG A 7 -11.67 -6.96 -26.22
CA ARG A 7 -11.25 -5.81 -25.40
C ARG A 7 -9.91 -6.06 -24.69
N ALA A 8 -9.70 -7.26 -24.15
CA ALA A 8 -8.44 -7.61 -23.50
C ALA A 8 -7.27 -7.66 -24.50
N GLN A 9 -7.51 -8.17 -25.70
CA GLN A 9 -6.52 -8.16 -26.79
C GLN A 9 -6.20 -6.74 -27.26
N ALA A 10 -7.20 -5.88 -27.42
CA ALA A 10 -7.00 -4.48 -27.77
C ALA A 10 -6.21 -3.73 -26.69
N GLY A 11 -6.50 -3.98 -25.41
CA GLY A 11 -5.72 -3.43 -24.29
C GLY A 11 -4.27 -3.90 -24.29
N TYR A 12 -4.03 -5.19 -24.53
CA TYR A 12 -2.67 -5.74 -24.63
C TYR A 12 -1.89 -5.17 -25.82
N ALA A 13 -2.51 -5.11 -27.00
CA ALA A 13 -1.90 -4.48 -28.18
C ALA A 13 -1.57 -3.01 -27.92
N ALA A 14 -2.48 -2.29 -27.24
CA ALA A 14 -2.28 -0.88 -26.94
C ALA A 14 -1.11 -0.64 -25.97
N LEU A 15 -0.97 -1.51 -24.97
CA LEU A 15 0.18 -1.51 -24.07
C LEU A 15 1.50 -1.72 -24.82
N GLN A 16 1.56 -2.73 -25.69
CA GLN A 16 2.77 -3.01 -26.50
C GLN A 16 3.13 -1.83 -27.42
N GLU A 17 2.13 -1.20 -28.04
CA GLU A 17 2.34 -0.01 -28.86
C GLU A 17 2.89 1.17 -28.03
N ALA A 18 2.30 1.46 -26.87
CA ALA A 18 2.79 2.52 -25.99
C ALA A 18 4.23 2.25 -25.51
N LEU A 19 4.56 0.99 -25.18
CA LEU A 19 5.93 0.62 -24.79
C LEU A 19 6.94 0.80 -25.93
N SER A 20 6.53 0.61 -27.18
CA SER A 20 7.40 0.84 -28.34
C SER A 20 7.62 2.31 -28.68
N LYS A 21 6.71 3.19 -28.26
CA LYS A 21 6.73 4.63 -28.57
C LYS A 21 7.32 5.49 -27.46
N THR A 22 7.44 4.94 -26.26
CA THR A 22 7.90 5.64 -25.05
C THR A 22 9.22 5.07 -24.54
N THR A 23 9.87 5.80 -23.63
CA THR A 23 11.06 5.32 -22.91
C THR A 23 10.71 4.51 -21.66
N ILE A 24 9.43 4.20 -21.41
CA ILE A 24 9.00 3.54 -20.17
C ILE A 24 9.75 2.21 -19.94
N MET A 25 10.01 1.44 -21.00
CA MET A 25 10.73 0.17 -20.89
C MET A 25 12.13 0.30 -20.26
N GLU A 26 12.78 1.46 -20.39
CA GLU A 26 14.09 1.72 -19.79
C GLU A 26 14.01 1.83 -18.26
N HIS A 27 12.87 2.30 -17.76
CA HIS A 27 12.62 2.53 -16.33
C HIS A 27 11.91 1.37 -15.63
N MET A 28 11.44 0.37 -16.38
CA MET A 28 10.80 -0.82 -15.81
C MET A 28 11.79 -1.71 -15.05
N THR A 29 11.31 -2.30 -13.97
CA THR A 29 12.08 -3.30 -13.22
C THR A 29 12.19 -4.62 -13.96
N LEU A 30 13.06 -5.50 -13.48
CA LEU A 30 13.21 -6.84 -14.03
C LEU A 30 11.90 -7.64 -13.91
N ASN A 31 11.17 -7.45 -12.82
CA ASN A 31 9.88 -8.13 -12.59
C ASN A 31 8.81 -7.64 -13.58
N GLU A 32 8.71 -6.33 -13.79
CA GLU A 32 7.76 -5.74 -14.74
C GLU A 32 8.07 -6.18 -16.18
N LYS A 33 9.36 -6.17 -16.56
CA LYS A 33 9.81 -6.67 -17.87
C LYS A 33 9.46 -8.14 -18.07
N ALA A 34 9.73 -8.98 -17.07
CA ALA A 34 9.43 -10.40 -17.14
C ALA A 34 7.93 -10.66 -17.31
N LEU A 35 7.07 -9.88 -16.63
CA LEU A 35 5.63 -9.99 -16.76
C LEU A 35 5.13 -9.60 -18.16
N LEU A 36 5.66 -8.52 -18.72
CA LEU A 36 5.28 -8.01 -20.04
C LEU A 36 5.77 -8.87 -21.21
N GLN A 37 6.80 -9.68 -20.99
CA GLN A 37 7.29 -10.66 -21.96
C GLN A 37 6.44 -11.93 -22.00
N LYS A 38 5.55 -12.16 -21.02
CA LYS A 38 4.63 -13.31 -21.05
C LYS A 38 3.61 -13.15 -22.17
N GLN A 39 3.24 -14.26 -22.78
CA GLN A 39 2.23 -14.30 -23.83
C GLN A 39 0.86 -13.84 -23.29
N PHE A 40 0.08 -13.17 -24.14
CA PHE A 40 -1.29 -12.81 -23.80
C PHE A 40 -2.09 -14.03 -23.31
N GLY A 41 -2.77 -13.88 -22.18
CA GLY A 41 -3.60 -14.93 -21.59
C GLY A 41 -2.83 -15.99 -20.78
N THR A 42 -1.51 -15.85 -20.60
CA THR A 42 -0.70 -16.79 -19.80
C THR A 42 -0.28 -16.24 -18.43
N TRP A 43 -0.79 -15.05 -18.07
CA TRP A 43 -0.62 -14.52 -16.71
C TRP A 43 -1.38 -15.40 -15.72
N ASP A 44 -0.66 -15.91 -14.73
CA ASP A 44 -1.23 -16.70 -13.66
C ASP A 44 -1.70 -15.79 -12.52
N ILE A 45 -2.94 -15.99 -12.06
CA ILE A 45 -3.53 -15.11 -11.06
C ILE A 45 -2.75 -15.21 -9.74
N ALA A 46 -2.38 -16.42 -9.33
CA ALA A 46 -1.81 -16.67 -8.01
C ALA A 46 -0.36 -16.17 -7.89
N THR A 47 0.39 -16.17 -8.98
CA THR A 47 1.81 -15.80 -9.00
C THR A 47 2.05 -14.42 -9.61
N ASP A 48 1.42 -14.11 -10.75
CA ASP A 48 1.68 -12.86 -11.48
C ASP A 48 0.83 -11.70 -10.96
N ILE A 49 -0.49 -11.89 -10.93
CA ILE A 49 -1.42 -10.80 -10.58
C ILE A 49 -1.31 -10.45 -9.10
N VAL A 50 -1.33 -11.45 -8.21
CA VAL A 50 -1.23 -11.23 -6.76
C VAL A 50 0.06 -10.51 -6.38
N ALA A 51 1.17 -10.74 -7.10
CA ALA A 51 2.44 -10.06 -6.84
C ALA A 51 2.38 -8.55 -7.13
N ILE A 52 1.59 -8.14 -8.13
CA ILE A 52 1.53 -6.73 -8.56
C ILE A 52 0.23 -6.02 -8.18
N GLN A 53 -0.80 -6.71 -7.66
CA GLN A 53 -2.11 -6.13 -7.45
C GLN A 53 -2.09 -4.89 -6.54
N ASN A 54 -1.19 -4.85 -5.56
CA ASN A 54 -1.09 -3.73 -4.62
C ASN A 54 -0.36 -2.53 -5.24
N ARG A 55 0.21 -2.65 -6.44
CA ARG A 55 0.79 -1.51 -7.19
C ARG A 55 -0.24 -0.45 -7.50
N TRP A 56 -1.55 -0.78 -7.50
CA TRP A 56 -2.60 0.22 -7.60
C TRP A 56 -2.61 1.20 -6.42
N GLU A 57 -2.29 0.72 -5.21
CA GLU A 57 -2.13 1.58 -4.04
C GLU A 57 -0.89 2.47 -4.20
N SER A 58 0.24 1.89 -4.62
CA SER A 58 1.45 2.67 -4.89
C SER A 58 1.23 3.72 -5.98
N PHE A 59 0.52 3.37 -7.07
CA PHE A 59 0.18 4.28 -8.15
C PHE A 59 -0.69 5.44 -7.66
N GLY A 60 -1.73 5.14 -6.85
CA GLY A 60 -2.57 6.15 -6.20
C GLY A 60 -1.76 7.13 -5.36
N MET A 61 -0.80 6.64 -4.57
CA MET A 61 0.10 7.49 -3.78
C MET A 61 1.00 8.37 -4.64
N LEU A 62 1.57 7.82 -5.73
CA LEU A 62 2.43 8.58 -6.64
C LEU A 62 1.67 9.70 -7.34
N ILE A 63 0.46 9.43 -7.85
CA ILE A 63 -0.33 10.47 -8.52
C ILE A 63 -0.97 11.46 -7.54
N TRP A 64 -1.17 11.07 -6.29
CA TRP A 64 -1.49 11.99 -5.20
C TRP A 64 -0.31 12.92 -4.89
N ALA A 65 0.91 12.40 -4.82
CA ALA A 65 2.12 13.20 -4.62
C ALA A 65 2.34 14.22 -5.77
N LEU A 66 1.81 13.90 -6.96
CA LEU A 66 1.77 14.76 -8.13
C LEU A 66 0.54 15.70 -8.22
N CYS A 67 -0.23 15.81 -7.13
CA CYS A 67 -1.46 16.60 -7.04
C CYS A 67 -2.53 16.30 -8.13
N ILE A 68 -2.47 15.13 -8.77
CA ILE A 68 -3.47 14.70 -9.76
C ILE A 68 -4.73 14.22 -9.02
N VAL A 69 -4.52 13.38 -8.00
CA VAL A 69 -5.57 12.96 -7.07
C VAL A 69 -5.45 13.81 -5.81
N LYS A 70 -6.57 14.40 -5.38
CA LYS A 70 -6.58 15.32 -4.24
C LYS A 70 -6.65 14.63 -2.89
N GLU A 71 -7.28 13.45 -2.84
CA GLU A 71 -7.61 12.77 -1.60
C GLU A 71 -7.16 11.32 -1.63
N ILE A 72 -6.57 10.87 -0.53
CA ILE A 72 -6.22 9.46 -0.30
C ILE A 72 -7.40 8.81 0.41
N PRO A 73 -8.00 7.74 -0.15
CA PRO A 73 -9.09 7.03 0.50
C PRO A 73 -8.68 6.52 1.88
N GLU A 74 -9.55 6.68 2.87
CA GLU A 74 -9.28 6.20 4.22
C GLU A 74 -9.41 4.67 4.28
N PRO A 75 -8.49 3.94 4.93
CA PRO A 75 -8.62 2.50 5.12
C PRO A 75 -9.99 2.13 5.73
N PRO A 76 -10.64 1.07 5.23
CA PRO A 76 -10.13 0.03 4.35
C PRO A 76 -10.33 0.32 2.84
N GLN A 77 -10.67 1.55 2.46
CA GLN A 77 -10.91 1.85 1.06
C GLN A 77 -9.58 1.88 0.28
N SER A 78 -9.51 1.07 -0.77
CA SER A 78 -8.47 1.14 -1.79
C SER A 78 -8.66 2.35 -2.70
N PHE A 79 -7.62 2.70 -3.45
CA PHE A 79 -7.80 3.65 -4.55
C PHE A 79 -8.71 3.05 -5.63
N PRO A 80 -9.87 3.67 -5.95
CA PRO A 80 -10.74 3.16 -6.99
C PRO A 80 -10.04 3.23 -8.35
N HIS A 81 -9.93 2.09 -9.06
CA HIS A 81 -9.24 2.06 -10.36
C HIS A 81 -9.86 3.05 -11.36
N GLU A 82 -11.19 3.21 -11.34
CA GLU A 82 -11.90 4.18 -12.18
C GLU A 82 -11.42 5.62 -11.91
N GLN A 83 -11.27 5.99 -10.65
CA GLN A 83 -10.76 7.31 -10.27
C GLN A 83 -9.33 7.50 -10.76
N LEU A 84 -8.47 6.47 -10.65
CA LEU A 84 -7.08 6.54 -11.12
C LEU A 84 -7.00 6.72 -12.64
N TYR A 85 -7.81 5.99 -13.41
CA TYR A 85 -7.89 6.17 -14.86
C TYR A 85 -8.43 7.54 -15.25
N GLN A 86 -9.50 8.00 -14.59
CA GLN A 86 -10.08 9.33 -14.86
C GLN A 86 -9.10 10.45 -14.53
N ALA A 87 -8.36 10.33 -13.42
CA ALA A 87 -7.42 11.34 -12.98
C ALA A 87 -6.21 11.46 -13.91
N THR A 88 -5.76 10.33 -14.47
CA THR A 88 -4.62 10.29 -15.42
C THR A 88 -5.02 10.48 -16.88
N ALA A 89 -6.31 10.41 -17.20
CA ALA A 89 -6.84 10.36 -18.57
C ALA A 89 -6.26 9.23 -19.44
N ILE A 90 -5.65 8.20 -18.82
CA ILE A 90 -5.20 6.99 -19.52
C ILE A 90 -6.42 6.14 -19.84
N ILE A 91 -6.63 5.84 -21.12
CA ILE A 91 -7.76 5.04 -21.58
C ILE A 91 -7.24 3.69 -22.08
N PRO A 92 -7.58 2.57 -21.42
CA PRO A 92 -7.21 1.24 -21.88
C PRO A 92 -7.64 1.00 -23.34
N GLY A 93 -6.70 0.58 -24.19
CA GLY A 93 -6.95 0.38 -25.62
C GLY A 93 -6.62 1.58 -26.52
N PHE A 94 -6.23 2.72 -25.95
CA PHE A 94 -5.81 3.92 -26.71
C PHE A 94 -4.37 4.30 -26.35
N PRO A 95 -3.36 3.80 -27.07
CA PRO A 95 -1.94 3.95 -26.74
C PRO A 95 -1.49 5.40 -26.57
N ASN A 96 -2.01 6.28 -27.43
CA ASN A 96 -1.69 7.70 -27.46
C ASN A 96 -2.02 8.42 -26.15
N THR A 97 -2.95 7.89 -25.34
CA THR A 97 -3.28 8.49 -24.04
C THR A 97 -2.15 8.34 -23.02
N ILE A 98 -1.31 7.30 -23.15
CA ILE A 98 -0.10 7.12 -22.34
C ILE A 98 0.94 8.16 -22.74
N ASP A 99 1.19 8.33 -24.04
CA ASP A 99 2.12 9.34 -24.55
C ASP A 99 1.71 10.75 -24.09
N MET A 100 0.42 11.09 -24.20
CA MET A 100 -0.11 12.38 -23.74
C MET A 100 0.07 12.59 -22.23
N PHE A 101 -0.10 11.53 -21.43
CA PHE A 101 0.13 11.59 -20.00
C PHE A 101 1.61 11.87 -19.68
N LEU A 102 2.54 11.23 -20.38
CA LEU A 102 3.98 11.50 -20.21
C LEU A 102 4.33 12.92 -20.64
N ASP A 103 3.85 13.36 -21.81
CA ASP A 103 4.10 14.71 -22.35
C ASP A 103 3.62 15.81 -21.40
N TYR A 104 2.49 15.58 -20.72
CA TYR A 104 1.97 16.49 -19.71
C TYR A 104 2.96 16.73 -18.56
N PHE A 105 3.72 15.72 -18.14
CA PHE A 105 4.71 15.83 -17.05
C PHE A 105 6.11 16.23 -17.53
N THR A 106 6.49 15.89 -18.76
CA THR A 106 7.82 16.23 -19.30
C THR A 106 7.87 17.66 -19.83
N THR A 107 6.80 18.15 -20.46
CA THR A 107 6.79 19.45 -21.16
C THR A 107 5.57 20.32 -20.84
N GLY A 108 4.52 19.76 -20.26
CA GLY A 108 3.26 20.44 -19.98
C GLY A 108 3.13 21.04 -18.59
N GLU A 109 1.88 21.28 -18.16
CA GLU A 109 1.55 21.85 -16.84
C GLU A 109 2.06 20.98 -15.68
N GLY A 110 2.10 19.65 -15.85
CA GLY A 110 2.59 18.71 -14.84
C GLY A 110 4.06 18.90 -14.46
N SER A 111 4.85 19.59 -15.29
CA SER A 111 6.25 19.93 -14.98
C SER A 111 6.40 21.06 -13.95
N LYS A 112 5.31 21.77 -13.63
CA LYS A 112 5.34 22.90 -12.70
C LYS A 112 5.41 22.42 -11.26
N ALA A 113 6.15 23.16 -10.41
CA ALA A 113 6.25 22.85 -8.97
C ALA A 113 4.91 22.82 -8.22
N SER A 114 3.86 23.47 -8.77
CA SER A 114 2.49 23.41 -8.23
C SER A 114 1.86 22.02 -8.32
N HIS A 115 2.42 21.12 -9.13
CA HIS A 115 2.03 19.71 -9.21
C HIS A 115 2.77 18.83 -8.22
N ILE A 116 3.52 19.39 -7.26
CA ILE A 116 4.17 18.61 -6.22
C ILE A 116 3.49 18.95 -4.90
N ILE A 117 3.10 17.91 -4.17
CA ILE A 117 2.48 18.04 -2.86
C ILE A 117 3.38 18.83 -1.90
N SER A 118 2.77 19.61 -1.01
CA SER A 118 3.55 20.36 -0.02
C SER A 118 4.26 19.40 0.96
N LYS A 119 5.40 19.83 1.50
CA LYS A 119 6.14 19.04 2.50
C LYS A 119 5.27 18.72 3.72
N THR A 120 4.45 19.67 4.17
CA THR A 120 3.57 19.49 5.34
C THR A 120 2.49 18.45 5.07
N ASP A 121 1.86 18.48 3.89
CA ASP A 121 0.86 17.49 3.52
C ASP A 121 1.50 16.10 3.32
N PHE A 122 2.72 16.06 2.77
CA PHE A 122 3.52 14.84 2.68
C PHE A 122 3.78 14.22 4.06
N GLU A 123 4.28 15.01 5.01
CA GLU A 123 4.56 14.55 6.37
C GLU A 123 3.28 14.05 7.08
N ALA A 124 2.16 14.76 6.92
CA ALA A 124 0.88 14.34 7.49
C ALA A 124 0.39 12.99 6.94
N VAL A 125 0.56 12.76 5.63
CA VAL A 125 0.21 11.50 4.99
C VAL A 125 1.17 10.38 5.37
N VAL A 126 2.46 10.66 5.51
CA VAL A 126 3.43 9.70 6.06
C VAL A 126 3.01 9.27 7.45
N ASP A 127 2.75 10.22 8.36
CA ASP A 127 2.35 9.93 9.74
C ASP A 127 1.07 9.07 9.81
N LYS A 128 0.08 9.36 8.96
CA LYS A 128 -1.15 8.55 8.84
C LYS A 128 -0.86 7.14 8.31
N THR A 129 -0.07 7.04 7.24
CA THR A 129 0.24 5.76 6.60
C THR A 129 1.06 4.85 7.52
N GLU A 130 2.05 5.41 8.22
CA GLU A 130 2.85 4.70 9.22
C GLU A 130 2.02 4.22 10.40
N ALA A 131 1.02 4.99 10.86
CA ALA A 131 0.14 4.55 11.93
C ALA A 131 -0.66 3.29 11.54
N TRP A 132 -1.20 3.27 10.32
CA TRP A 132 -1.90 2.09 9.78
C TRP A 132 -0.96 0.90 9.55
N TYR A 133 0.24 1.13 9.03
CA TYR A 133 1.23 0.07 8.84
C TYR A 133 1.75 -0.48 10.19
N TRP A 134 2.00 0.39 11.16
CA TRP A 134 2.32 -0.03 12.52
C TRP A 134 1.21 -0.91 13.10
N ARG A 135 -0.05 -0.52 12.90
CA ARG A 135 -1.18 -1.30 13.42
C ARG A 135 -1.26 -2.68 12.77
N SER A 136 -0.95 -2.82 11.48
CA SER A 136 -0.90 -4.14 10.83
C SER A 136 0.22 -5.01 11.42
N LYS A 137 1.40 -4.45 11.72
CA LYS A 137 2.47 -5.21 12.40
C LYS A 137 2.15 -5.56 13.85
N ALA A 138 1.44 -4.68 14.56
CA ALA A 138 0.92 -4.98 15.88
C ALA A 138 -0.07 -6.16 15.87
N GLN A 139 -0.81 -6.36 14.77
CA GLN A 139 -1.69 -7.51 14.60
C GLN A 139 -0.90 -8.83 14.57
N THR A 140 0.21 -8.89 13.84
CA THR A 140 1.07 -10.09 13.78
C THR A 140 1.55 -10.49 15.18
N VAL A 141 1.94 -9.51 16.00
CA VAL A 141 2.36 -9.75 17.40
C VAL A 141 1.18 -10.22 18.27
N LEU A 142 -0.01 -9.64 18.08
CA LEU A 142 -1.22 -10.03 18.79
C LEU A 142 -1.65 -11.46 18.44
N GLU A 143 -1.59 -11.84 17.16
CA GLU A 143 -1.87 -13.19 16.69
C GLU A 143 -0.85 -14.20 17.22
N LEU A 144 0.43 -13.84 17.24
CA LEU A 144 1.47 -14.65 17.88
C LEU A 144 1.17 -14.86 19.38
N LYS A 145 0.75 -13.81 20.09
CA LYS A 145 0.33 -13.90 21.50
C LYS A 145 -0.83 -14.89 21.66
N ARG A 146 -1.88 -14.77 20.86
CA ARG A 146 -3.07 -15.63 20.89
C ARG A 146 -2.72 -17.09 20.56
N GLY A 147 -1.93 -17.30 19.52
CA GLY A 147 -1.50 -18.64 19.09
C GLY A 147 -0.65 -19.39 20.12
N LEU A 148 0.01 -18.66 21.02
CA LEU A 148 0.84 -19.23 22.08
C LEU A 148 0.09 -19.49 23.40
N GLN A 149 -1.23 -19.37 23.48
CA GLN A 149 -1.99 -19.55 24.74
C GLN A 149 -2.29 -21.02 25.12
N SER A 150 -2.11 -21.98 24.22
CA SER A 150 -2.45 -23.40 24.46
C SER A 150 -1.34 -24.18 25.17
N ASP A 151 -1.67 -25.08 26.09
CA ASP A 151 -0.70 -25.90 26.84
C ASP A 151 -0.31 -27.22 26.14
N SER A 152 -0.47 -27.29 24.81
CA SER A 152 0.04 -28.44 24.05
C SER A 152 1.58 -28.48 24.10
N PRO A 153 2.20 -29.68 24.05
CA PRO A 153 3.66 -29.82 24.04
C PRO A 153 4.35 -28.98 22.95
N GLU A 154 3.73 -28.89 21.76
CA GLU A 154 4.24 -28.12 20.63
C GLU A 154 4.25 -26.61 20.92
N ILE A 155 3.19 -26.11 21.54
CA ILE A 155 3.08 -24.69 21.88
C ILE A 155 4.01 -24.33 23.03
N ILE A 156 4.19 -25.21 24.02
CA ILE A 156 5.18 -25.01 25.09
C ILE A 156 6.59 -24.87 24.49
N GLN A 157 6.97 -25.74 23.54
CA GLN A 157 8.25 -25.63 22.83
C GLN A 157 8.34 -24.33 22.00
N ALA A 158 7.25 -23.91 21.35
CA ALA A 158 7.20 -22.66 20.60
C ALA A 158 7.40 -21.43 21.52
N ARG A 159 6.74 -21.38 22.68
CA ARG A 159 6.90 -20.31 23.70
C ARG A 159 8.35 -20.18 24.17
N GLN A 160 9.08 -21.29 24.28
CA GLN A 160 10.49 -21.31 24.70
C GLN A 160 11.43 -20.71 23.65
N LYS A 161 11.07 -20.76 22.36
CA LYS A 161 11.84 -20.17 21.26
C LYS A 161 11.66 -18.66 21.12
N VAL A 162 10.66 -18.08 21.78
CA VAL A 162 10.41 -16.64 21.77
C VAL A 162 11.49 -15.91 22.56
N THR A 163 12.13 -14.91 21.94
CA THR A 163 13.16 -14.09 22.58
C THR A 163 12.58 -13.23 23.71
N ALA A 164 13.40 -12.86 24.69
CA ALA A 164 12.95 -12.07 25.83
C ALA A 164 12.35 -10.71 25.41
N GLY A 165 12.94 -10.05 24.41
CA GLY A 165 12.42 -8.79 23.88
C GLY A 165 11.03 -8.95 23.26
N LEU A 166 10.84 -9.97 22.42
CA LEU A 166 9.53 -10.24 21.81
C LEU A 166 8.48 -10.63 22.85
N ARG A 167 8.86 -11.39 23.89
CA ARG A 167 7.97 -11.72 25.01
C ARG A 167 7.46 -10.46 25.72
N ALA A 168 8.35 -9.51 26.02
CA ALA A 168 7.97 -8.24 26.63
C ALA A 168 7.03 -7.41 25.75
N VAL A 169 7.25 -7.40 24.42
CA VAL A 169 6.35 -6.74 23.47
C VAL A 169 4.98 -7.42 23.47
N MET A 170 4.92 -8.75 23.38
CA MET A 170 3.67 -9.52 23.39
C MET A 170 2.86 -9.32 24.69
N GLU A 171 3.51 -9.24 25.84
CA GLU A 171 2.84 -9.00 27.12
C GLU A 171 2.10 -7.65 27.11
N ASN A 172 2.69 -6.63 26.47
CA ASN A 172 2.18 -5.26 26.46
C ASN A 172 1.39 -4.87 25.20
N ILE A 173 1.30 -5.74 24.19
CA ILE A 173 0.79 -5.38 22.85
C ILE A 173 -0.64 -4.82 22.86
N GLU A 174 -1.54 -5.36 23.68
CA GLU A 174 -2.93 -4.87 23.76
C GLU A 174 -3.01 -3.47 24.37
N LYS A 175 -2.18 -3.19 25.39
CA LYS A 175 -2.06 -1.86 25.96
C LYS A 175 -1.44 -0.89 24.96
N ALA A 176 -0.42 -1.32 24.21
CA ALA A 176 0.20 -0.53 23.17
C ALA A 176 -0.80 -0.17 22.06
N ILE A 177 -1.63 -1.13 21.61
CA ILE A 177 -2.72 -0.89 20.63
C ILE A 177 -3.72 0.13 21.19
N SER A 178 -4.16 -0.02 22.43
CA SER A 178 -5.08 0.92 23.08
C SER A 178 -4.52 2.34 23.13
N GLN A 179 -3.29 2.50 23.61
CA GLN A 179 -2.63 3.80 23.70
C GLN A 179 -2.37 4.43 22.33
N ALA A 180 -1.89 3.63 21.36
CA ALA A 180 -1.68 4.07 19.99
C ALA A 180 -3.00 4.51 19.34
N SER A 181 -4.11 3.82 19.61
CA SER A 181 -5.42 4.17 19.05
C SER A 181 -5.95 5.50 19.62
N GLN A 182 -5.78 5.72 20.93
CA GLN A 182 -6.13 6.98 21.57
C GLN A 182 -5.30 8.14 21.01
N ARG A 183 -3.98 7.94 20.84
CA ARG A 183 -3.09 8.93 20.27
C ARG A 183 -3.40 9.20 18.80
N ALA A 184 -3.59 8.16 18.00
CA ALA A 184 -3.94 8.27 16.58
C ALA A 184 -5.23 9.05 16.36
N LEU A 185 -6.23 8.85 17.23
CA LEU A 185 -7.48 9.62 17.17
C LEU A 185 -7.26 11.09 17.56
N ALA A 186 -6.51 11.35 18.63
CA ALA A 186 -6.22 12.70 19.10
C ALA A 186 -5.42 13.51 18.06
N ASP A 187 -4.49 12.86 17.37
CA ASP A 187 -3.63 13.48 16.35
C ASP A 187 -4.26 13.47 14.94
N GLY A 188 -5.49 12.96 14.79
CA GLY A 188 -6.21 12.92 13.51
C GLY A 188 -5.67 11.92 12.47
N LEU A 189 -4.87 10.95 12.89
CA LEU A 189 -4.34 9.87 12.04
C LEU A 189 -5.42 8.85 11.68
N ILE A 190 -6.42 8.69 12.54
CA ILE A 190 -7.64 7.91 12.28
C ILE A 190 -8.87 8.75 12.56
N SER A 191 -9.95 8.52 11.81
CA SER A 191 -11.22 9.21 12.02
C SER A 191 -11.99 8.72 13.24
N LYS A 192 -11.82 7.44 13.61
CA LYS A 192 -12.61 6.79 14.66
C LYS A 192 -11.82 5.66 15.34
N SER A 193 -12.06 5.48 16.63
CA SER A 193 -11.63 4.29 17.38
C SER A 193 -12.83 3.45 17.84
N VAL A 194 -12.69 2.12 17.85
CA VAL A 194 -13.70 1.18 18.37
C VAL A 194 -13.00 0.16 19.25
N ASN A 195 -13.54 -0.12 20.45
CA ASN A 195 -12.98 -1.09 21.41
C ASN A 195 -11.47 -0.89 21.68
N ASP A 196 -11.06 0.37 21.86
CA ASP A 196 -9.67 0.79 22.05
C ASP A 196 -8.74 0.35 20.90
N ASP A 197 -9.26 0.31 19.67
CA ASP A 197 -8.52 -0.05 18.47
C ASP A 197 -8.87 0.90 17.30
N PHE A 198 -8.08 0.84 16.23
CA PHE A 198 -8.33 1.50 14.96
C PHE A 198 -9.68 1.02 14.40
N CYS A 199 -10.59 1.94 14.10
CA CYS A 199 -11.85 1.59 13.45
C CYS A 199 -11.63 1.36 11.96
N VAL A 200 -12.11 0.22 11.48
CA VAL A 200 -12.12 -0.15 10.07
C VAL A 200 -13.56 -0.11 9.57
N GLY A 201 -13.79 0.64 8.49
CA GLY A 201 -15.11 0.89 7.96
C GLY A 201 -15.97 1.62 8.99
N ASN A 202 -17.21 1.17 9.17
CA ASN A 202 -18.17 1.93 9.98
C ASN A 202 -18.09 1.62 11.48
N ASN A 203 -17.73 0.39 11.89
CA ASN A 203 -17.81 0.01 13.31
C ASN A 203 -17.00 -1.23 13.72
N THR A 204 -15.98 -1.64 12.96
CA THR A 204 -15.20 -2.84 13.26
C THR A 204 -13.84 -2.43 13.83
N ALA A 205 -13.46 -2.97 14.99
CA ALA A 205 -12.09 -2.80 15.49
C ALA A 205 -11.12 -3.63 14.63
N TYR A 206 -9.94 -3.10 14.32
CA TYR A 206 -8.95 -3.78 13.48
C TYR A 206 -8.68 -5.23 13.94
N LYS A 207 -8.51 -5.46 15.24
CA LYS A 207 -8.26 -6.79 15.83
C LYS A 207 -9.37 -7.82 15.63
N ASP A 208 -10.57 -7.36 15.27
CA ASP A 208 -11.79 -8.17 15.12
C ASP A 208 -12.15 -8.41 13.65
N MET A 209 -11.31 -7.96 12.71
CA MET A 209 -11.47 -8.27 11.28
C MET A 209 -11.20 -9.75 10.97
N ASP A 210 -11.72 -10.22 9.85
CA ASP A 210 -11.39 -11.54 9.32
C ASP A 210 -9.99 -11.57 8.68
N ASP A 211 -9.44 -12.76 8.50
CA ASP A 211 -8.10 -12.95 7.93
C ASP A 211 -7.94 -12.31 6.55
N HIS A 212 -9.01 -12.25 5.76
CA HIS A 212 -8.99 -11.61 4.45
C HIS A 212 -8.81 -10.11 4.58
N GLY A 213 -9.65 -9.43 5.37
CA GLY A 213 -9.54 -8.00 5.58
C GLY A 213 -8.24 -7.59 6.28
N LEU A 214 -7.73 -8.41 7.21
CA LEU A 214 -6.42 -8.18 7.85
C LEU A 214 -5.28 -8.18 6.83
N ARG A 215 -5.25 -9.18 5.94
CA ARG A 215 -4.24 -9.27 4.87
C ARG A 215 -4.35 -8.14 3.87
N ASP A 216 -5.56 -7.75 3.50
CA ASP A 216 -5.78 -6.68 2.53
C ASP A 216 -5.35 -5.32 3.10
N LEU A 217 -5.65 -5.03 4.38
CA LEU A 217 -5.17 -3.82 5.05
C LEU A 217 -3.65 -3.79 5.23
N GLU A 218 -3.04 -4.92 5.60
CA GLU A 218 -1.58 -5.00 5.70
C GLU A 218 -0.94 -4.68 4.34
N ARG A 219 -1.40 -5.33 3.28
CA ARG A 219 -0.88 -5.15 1.92
C ARG A 219 -1.06 -3.72 1.41
N MET A 220 -2.22 -3.14 1.65
CA MET A 220 -2.51 -1.76 1.27
C MET A 220 -1.64 -0.76 2.03
N SER A 221 -1.56 -0.86 3.35
CA SER A 221 -0.72 0.04 4.16
C SER A 221 0.77 -0.10 3.81
N ALA A 222 1.24 -1.33 3.56
CA ALA A 222 2.59 -1.61 3.08
C ALA A 222 2.86 -0.94 1.72
N ALA A 223 1.97 -1.12 0.75
CA ALA A 223 2.14 -0.57 -0.60
C ALA A 223 2.08 0.96 -0.65
N ARG A 224 1.24 1.56 0.20
CA ARG A 224 1.20 3.02 0.37
C ARG A 224 2.48 3.54 1.00
N LEU A 225 2.95 2.90 2.08
CA LEU A 225 4.18 3.32 2.76
C LEU A 225 5.41 3.13 1.87
N ALA A 226 5.50 2.02 1.14
CA ALA A 226 6.62 1.77 0.24
C ALA A 226 6.71 2.81 -0.88
N ALA A 227 5.57 3.27 -1.43
CA ALA A 227 5.56 4.35 -2.41
C ALA A 227 6.08 5.68 -1.83
N LEU A 228 5.67 6.03 -0.61
CA LEU A 228 6.20 7.20 0.10
C LEU A 228 7.69 7.04 0.42
N GLY A 229 8.12 5.84 0.82
CA GLY A 229 9.51 5.50 1.12
C GLY A 229 10.40 5.59 -0.11
N TRP A 230 9.88 5.18 -1.28
CA TRP A 230 10.55 5.31 -2.56
C TRP A 230 10.75 6.79 -2.94
N LEU A 231 9.73 7.64 -2.75
CA LEU A 231 9.83 9.09 -3.01
C LEU A 231 10.94 9.78 -2.19
N VAL A 232 11.24 9.28 -0.99
CA VAL A 232 12.31 9.82 -0.12
C VAL A 232 13.61 9.01 -0.19
N GLY A 233 13.70 8.01 -1.07
CA GLY A 233 14.92 7.25 -1.33
C GLY A 233 15.34 6.25 -0.24
N ILE A 234 14.40 5.77 0.59
CA ILE A 234 14.70 4.75 1.62
C ILE A 234 14.22 3.35 1.23
N GLU A 235 13.30 3.26 0.26
CA GLU A 235 12.69 2.03 -0.20
C GLU A 235 12.93 1.82 -1.70
N GLU A 236 13.15 0.58 -2.11
CA GLU A 236 13.29 0.23 -3.52
C GLU A 236 11.90 0.10 -4.17
N TRP A 237 11.81 0.26 -5.50
CA TRP A 237 10.52 0.06 -6.16
C TRP A 237 10.05 -1.39 -6.01
N ASP A 238 10.93 -2.37 -6.19
CA ASP A 238 10.66 -3.79 -5.92
C ASP A 238 10.92 -4.15 -4.45
N TYR A 239 10.18 -3.49 -3.54
CA TYR A 239 10.28 -3.71 -2.10
C TYR A 239 9.77 -5.09 -1.67
N ASP A 240 10.22 -5.54 -0.49
CA ASP A 240 9.66 -6.69 0.22
C ASP A 240 8.43 -6.26 1.04
N PRO A 241 7.21 -6.71 0.71
CA PRO A 241 6.00 -6.32 1.43
C PRO A 241 6.02 -6.70 2.92
N SER A 242 6.81 -7.70 3.30
CA SER A 242 6.95 -8.13 4.69
C SER A 242 7.83 -7.20 5.53
N ASN A 243 8.68 -6.39 4.88
CA ASN A 243 9.73 -5.59 5.51
C ASN A 243 9.82 -4.17 4.93
N VAL A 244 8.68 -3.48 4.86
CA VAL A 244 8.65 -2.07 4.45
C VAL A 244 9.21 -1.20 5.57
N LYS A 245 10.11 -0.28 5.23
CA LYS A 245 10.75 0.60 6.22
C LYS A 245 9.81 1.73 6.64
N PHE A 246 9.82 2.04 7.94
CA PHE A 246 9.28 3.30 8.44
C PHE A 246 10.18 4.46 7.96
N ILE A 247 9.55 5.55 7.53
CA ILE A 247 10.21 6.79 7.12
C ILE A 247 10.67 7.56 8.36
N ASN A 248 9.82 7.63 9.38
CA ASN A 248 10.16 8.25 10.65
C ASN A 248 10.82 7.24 11.58
N PRO A 249 12.03 7.52 12.12
CA PRO A 249 12.67 6.67 13.12
C PRO A 249 11.85 6.52 14.41
N LEU A 250 11.08 7.58 14.75
CA LEU A 250 10.07 7.61 15.80
C LEU A 250 8.76 8.04 15.15
N GLY A 251 7.91 7.06 14.81
CA GLY A 251 6.60 7.30 14.22
C GLY A 251 5.74 8.21 15.09
N SER A 252 4.81 8.92 14.46
CA SER A 252 3.88 9.87 15.09
C SER A 252 3.21 9.35 16.38
N LEU A 253 2.86 8.05 16.41
CA LEU A 253 2.27 7.36 17.56
C LEU A 253 3.13 7.41 18.84
N TRP A 254 4.45 7.57 18.70
CA TRP A 254 5.42 7.42 19.79
C TRP A 254 6.23 8.70 20.06
N LYS A 255 6.01 9.76 19.28
CA LYS A 255 6.69 11.05 19.48
C LYS A 255 6.29 11.64 20.85
N PRO A 256 7.26 12.02 21.71
CA PRO A 256 6.99 12.76 22.94
C PRO A 256 6.23 14.06 22.65
N GLN A 257 5.36 14.47 23.58
CA GLN A 257 4.72 15.79 23.55
C GLN A 257 5.66 16.87 24.10
#